data_AF-A0A960V844-F1
#
_entry.id   AF-A0A960V844-F1
#
_cell.length_a   1.000
_cell.length_b   1.000
_cell.length_c   1.000
_cell.angle_alpha   90.00
_cell.angle_beta   90.00
_cell.angle_gamma   90.00
#
_symmetry.space_group_name_H-M   'P 1'
#
loop_
_entity.id
_entity.type
_entity.pdbx_description
1 polymer ?
#
loop_
_entity_poly.entity_id
_entity_poly.type
_entity_poly.pdbx_seq_one_letter_code
_entity_poly.pdbx_strand_id
1 'polypeptide(L)'
;MSALKFIIVLILFITNCAFMNRDNRILTNKLDETINPESTSSKVILAPIAIPLGTVSLLTDALVLHPISRIPYAIKDTYDILWENPGGGIVRQTFLFFPKLIFTPITFAASWFIRSIFDV
;
A
#
# COMPACT_ATOMS: atom_id res chain seq x y z
N MET A 1 -10.94 9.64 27.05
CA MET A 1 -9.94 9.06 26.11
C MET A 1 -9.19 10.23 25.48
N SER A 2 -7.96 10.50 25.93
CA SER A 2 -7.30 11.82 25.78
C SER A 2 -6.87 12.10 24.33
N ALA A 3 -7.18 13.31 23.83
CA ALA A 3 -6.84 13.81 22.48
C ALA A 3 -5.35 13.63 22.12
N LEU A 4 -4.48 13.61 23.13
CA LEU A 4 -3.05 13.34 22.98
C LEU A 4 -2.76 11.96 22.35
N LYS A 5 -3.53 10.91 22.71
CA LYS A 5 -3.36 9.58 22.10
C LYS A 5 -3.77 9.56 20.64
N PHE A 6 -4.80 10.34 20.28
CA PHE A 6 -5.27 10.45 18.90
C PHE A 6 -4.24 11.17 18.02
N ILE A 7 -3.64 12.25 18.52
CA ILE A 7 -2.59 13.01 17.83
C ILE A 7 -1.34 12.16 17.61
N ILE A 8 -0.91 11.37 18.61
CA ILE A 8 0.26 10.49 18.48
C ILE A 8 0.02 9.40 17.43
N VAL A 9 -1.18 8.78 17.43
CA VAL A 9 -1.56 7.80 16.41
C VAL A 9 -1.58 8.46 15.02
N LEU A 10 -2.17 9.65 14.89
CA LEU A 10 -2.19 10.38 13.62
C LEU A 10 -0.77 10.69 13.11
N ILE A 11 0.15 11.14 13.97
CA ILE A 11 1.55 11.43 13.59
C ILE A 11 2.28 10.17 13.10
N LEU A 12 2.10 9.04 13.79
CA LEU A 12 2.70 7.76 13.38
C LEU A 12 2.16 7.25 12.04
N PHE A 13 0.92 7.62 11.68
CA PHE A 13 0.33 7.22 10.41
C PHE A 13 0.91 8.02 9.23
N ILE A 14 1.29 9.29 9.45
CA ILE A 14 1.77 10.19 8.38
C ILE A 14 3.23 9.91 8.00
N THR A 15 4.07 9.46 8.94
CA THR A 15 5.51 9.26 8.69
C THR A 15 5.84 8.05 7.83
N ASN A 16 4.90 7.12 7.65
CA ASN A 16 5.13 5.87 6.91
C ASN A 16 4.05 5.58 5.86
N CYS A 17 3.44 6.63 5.31
CA CYS A 17 2.44 6.50 4.24
C CYS A 17 3.09 5.99 2.94
N ALA A 18 2.51 4.95 2.36
CA ALA A 18 3.05 4.29 1.19
C ALA A 18 3.14 5.20 -0.04
N PHE A 19 2.20 6.15 -0.22
CA PHE A 19 2.22 7.10 -1.34
C PHE A 19 3.38 8.13 -1.24
N MET A 20 3.96 8.31 -0.06
CA MET A 20 5.10 9.23 0.12
C MET A 20 6.40 8.63 -0.41
N ASN A 21 6.49 7.29 -0.44
CA ASN A 21 7.63 6.59 -1.02
C ASN A 21 7.59 6.71 -2.56
N ARG A 22 8.72 7.10 -3.15
CA ARG A 22 8.86 7.25 -4.59
C ARG A 22 8.75 5.91 -5.33
N ASP A 23 9.19 4.81 -4.71
CA ASP A 23 9.18 3.48 -5.33
C ASP A 23 7.76 2.97 -5.60
N ASN A 24 6.77 3.48 -4.85
CA ASN A 24 5.36 3.12 -4.98
C ASN A 24 4.60 3.93 -6.04
N ARG A 25 5.25 4.91 -6.69
CA ARG A 25 4.61 5.84 -7.64
C ARG A 25 4.85 5.45 -9.09
N ILE A 26 4.23 4.35 -9.52
CA ILE A 26 4.47 3.75 -10.85
C ILE A 26 4.18 4.75 -11.98
N LEU A 27 2.98 5.34 -12.01
CA LEU A 27 2.54 6.26 -13.05
C LEU A 27 3.31 7.57 -12.99
N THR A 28 3.53 8.09 -11.78
CA THR A 28 4.19 9.39 -11.59
C THR A 28 5.67 9.32 -11.94
N ASN A 29 6.36 8.23 -11.58
CA ASN A 29 7.73 8.01 -12.03
C ASN A 29 7.77 7.89 -13.56
N LYS A 30 6.77 7.26 -14.18
CA LYS A 30 6.71 7.18 -15.64
C LYS A 30 6.46 8.53 -16.30
N LEU A 31 5.64 9.38 -15.68
CA LEU A 31 5.39 10.73 -16.13
C LEU A 31 6.65 11.61 -16.01
N ASP A 32 7.38 11.51 -14.90
CA ASP A 32 8.66 12.18 -14.66
C ASP A 32 9.71 11.79 -15.73
N GLU A 33 9.81 10.49 -16.06
CA GLU A 33 10.70 10.01 -17.13
C GLU A 33 10.34 10.58 -18.51
N THR A 34 9.04 10.75 -18.77
CA THR A 34 8.54 11.16 -20.10
C THR A 34 8.61 12.67 -20.28
N ILE A 35 8.32 13.44 -19.23
CA ILE A 35 8.27 14.90 -19.25
C ILE A 35 9.45 15.44 -18.43
N ASN A 36 10.65 15.37 -19.02
CA ASN A 36 11.89 15.85 -18.40
C ASN A 36 12.50 17.04 -19.17
N PRO A 37 11.94 18.27 -19.02
CA PRO A 37 12.47 19.45 -19.69
C PRO A 37 13.85 19.87 -19.14
N GLU A 38 14.81 20.10 -20.05
CA GLU A 38 16.19 20.47 -19.71
C GLU A 38 16.34 21.89 -19.15
N SER A 39 15.46 22.82 -19.54
CA SER A 39 15.55 24.24 -19.16
C SER A 39 14.52 24.66 -18.11
N THR A 40 14.90 25.59 -17.22
CA THR A 40 14.01 26.14 -16.18
C THR A 40 12.81 26.86 -16.76
N SER A 41 12.96 27.56 -17.89
CA SER A 41 11.85 28.25 -18.57
C SER A 41 10.83 27.26 -19.13
N SER A 42 11.27 26.14 -19.69
CA SER A 42 10.38 25.06 -20.15
C SER A 42 9.55 24.45 -19.00
N LYS A 43 10.12 24.33 -17.79
CA LYS A 43 9.38 23.86 -16.61
C LYS A 43 8.24 24.80 -16.22
N VAL A 44 8.47 26.11 -16.25
CA VAL A 44 7.46 27.11 -15.91
C VAL A 44 6.34 27.14 -16.95
N ILE A 45 6.67 27.03 -18.23
CA ILE A 45 5.69 27.01 -19.33
C ILE A 45 4.81 25.75 -19.26
N LEU A 46 5.39 24.60 -18.91
CA LEU A 46 4.66 23.33 -18.79
C LEU A 46 3.87 23.20 -17.49
N ALA A 47 4.21 23.98 -16.45
CA ALA A 47 3.61 23.88 -15.12
C ALA A 47 2.07 23.87 -15.10
N PRO A 48 1.35 24.71 -15.87
CA PRO A 48 -0.13 24.72 -15.87
C PRO A 48 -0.77 23.39 -16.29
N ILE A 49 -0.06 22.60 -17.11
CA ILE A 49 -0.52 21.30 -17.60
C ILE A 49 0.08 20.16 -16.76
N ALA A 50 1.36 20.28 -16.42
CA ALA A 50 2.10 19.29 -15.65
C ALA A 50 1.59 19.15 -14.21
N ILE A 51 1.18 20.24 -13.56
CA ILE A 51 0.66 20.20 -12.18
C ILE A 51 -0.64 19.38 -12.09
N PRO A 52 -1.70 19.65 -12.90
CA PRO A 52 -2.90 18.82 -12.90
C PRO A 52 -2.62 17.36 -13.27
N LEU A 53 -1.83 17.11 -14.31
CA LEU A 53 -1.48 15.75 -14.75
C LEU A 53 -0.72 14.98 -13.66
N GLY A 54 0.29 15.60 -13.06
CA GLY A 54 1.06 15.03 -11.96
C GLY A 54 0.17 14.74 -10.74
N THR A 55 -0.81 15.59 -10.46
CA THR A 55 -1.76 15.38 -9.36
C THR A 55 -2.65 14.16 -9.61
N VAL A 56 -3.24 14.06 -10.81
CA VAL A 56 -4.07 12.90 -11.19
C VAL A 56 -3.24 11.61 -11.19
N SER A 57 -2.00 11.69 -11.68
CA SER A 57 -1.04 10.59 -11.66
C SER A 57 -0.78 10.10 -10.24
N LEU A 58 -0.43 11.02 -9.34
CA LEU A 58 -0.13 10.71 -7.95
C LEU A 58 -1.34 10.11 -7.21
N LEU A 59 -2.54 10.65 -7.46
CA LEU A 59 -3.78 10.10 -6.90
C LEU A 59 -4.07 8.69 -7.43
N THR A 60 -3.82 8.45 -8.71
CA THR A 60 -4.00 7.13 -9.33
C THR A 60 -3.01 6.11 -8.75
N ASP A 61 -1.76 6.52 -8.55
CA ASP A 61 -0.76 5.71 -7.87
C ASP A 61 -1.21 5.34 -6.46
N ALA A 62 -1.62 6.35 -5.67
CA ALA A 62 -2.00 6.15 -4.27
C ALA A 62 -3.28 5.33 -4.07
N LEU A 63 -4.31 5.56 -4.88
CA LEU A 63 -5.64 4.99 -4.66
C LEU A 63 -5.89 3.68 -5.43
N VAL A 64 -5.14 3.43 -6.51
CA VAL A 64 -5.43 2.31 -7.42
C VAL A 64 -4.20 1.44 -7.60
N LEU A 65 -3.11 1.99 -8.16
CA LEU A 65 -1.99 1.16 -8.60
C LEU A 65 -1.21 0.57 -7.43
N HIS A 66 -0.93 1.37 -6.40
CA HIS A 66 -0.24 0.88 -5.20
C HIS A 66 -1.08 -0.19 -4.48
N PRO A 67 -2.37 0.02 -4.12
CA PRO A 67 -3.18 -1.03 -3.50
C PRO A 67 -3.23 -2.32 -4.32
N ILE A 68 -3.32 -2.24 -5.66
CA ILE A 68 -3.30 -3.42 -6.52
C ILE A 68 -1.93 -4.13 -6.45
N SER A 69 -0.83 -3.38 -6.49
CA SER A 69 0.53 -3.94 -6.40
C SER A 69 0.79 -4.68 -5.08
N ARG A 70 0.02 -4.37 -4.02
CA ARG A 70 0.16 -4.97 -2.69
C ARG A 70 -0.64 -6.25 -2.48
N ILE A 71 -1.53 -6.62 -3.40
CA ILE A 71 -2.28 -7.89 -3.37
C ILE A 71 -1.37 -9.12 -3.22
N PRO A 72 -0.32 -9.35 -4.05
CA PRO A 72 0.51 -10.56 -3.93
C PRO A 72 1.21 -10.66 -2.57
N TYR A 73 1.63 -9.54 -2.00
CA TYR A 73 2.23 -9.50 -0.67
C TYR A 73 1.21 -9.83 0.42
N ALA A 74 -0.02 -9.33 0.31
CA ALA A 74 -1.08 -9.67 1.26
C ALA A 74 -1.52 -11.14 1.19
N ILE A 75 -1.50 -11.74 -0.01
CA ILE A 75 -1.70 -13.18 -0.19
C ILE A 75 -0.59 -13.95 0.54
N LYS A 76 0.66 -13.56 0.32
CA LYS A 76 1.81 -14.20 0.97
C LYS A 76 1.71 -14.10 2.49
N ASP A 77 1.46 -12.90 3.04
CA ASP A 77 1.30 -12.73 4.48
C ASP A 77 0.17 -13.61 5.04
N THR A 78 -0.95 -13.71 4.32
CA THR A 78 -2.08 -14.55 4.74
C THR A 78 -1.68 -16.03 4.77
N TYR A 79 -0.90 -16.46 3.78
CA TYR A 79 -0.35 -17.80 3.75
C TYR A 79 0.62 -18.04 4.91
N ASP A 80 1.58 -17.14 5.13
CA ASP A 80 2.58 -17.26 6.18
C ASP A 80 1.93 -17.29 7.58
N ILE A 81 0.89 -16.47 7.81
CA ILE A 81 0.17 -16.37 9.09
C ILE A 81 -0.73 -17.59 9.37
N LEU A 82 -1.51 -18.04 8.38
CA LEU A 82 -2.57 -19.05 8.60
C LEU A 82 -2.17 -20.47 8.15
N TRP A 83 -1.32 -20.59 7.14
CA TRP A 83 -1.16 -21.83 6.37
C TRP A 83 0.26 -22.41 6.42
N GLU A 84 1.32 -21.60 6.39
CA GLU A 84 2.71 -22.05 6.25
C GLU A 84 3.21 -22.91 7.43
N ASN A 85 2.84 -22.58 8.67
CA ASN A 85 3.33 -23.27 9.87
C ASN A 85 2.19 -23.95 10.65
N PRO A 86 1.74 -25.15 10.23
CA PRO A 86 0.74 -25.90 10.97
C PRO A 86 1.29 -26.41 12.31
N GLY A 87 1.02 -25.69 13.41
CA GLY A 87 1.35 -26.17 14.76
C GLY A 87 0.56 -27.43 15.15
N GLY A 88 1.25 -28.51 15.49
CA GLY A 88 0.68 -29.76 16.02
C GLY A 88 0.42 -30.84 14.96
N GLY A 89 -0.11 -32.00 15.42
CA GLY A 89 -0.38 -33.16 14.55
C GLY A 89 -1.59 -33.00 13.63
N ILE A 90 -1.76 -33.96 12.71
CA ILE A 90 -2.75 -33.88 11.61
C ILE A 90 -4.19 -33.67 12.08
N VAL A 91 -4.59 -34.30 13.19
CA VAL A 91 -5.94 -34.17 13.78
C VAL A 91 -6.23 -32.72 14.16
N ARG A 92 -5.27 -32.04 14.81
CA ARG A 92 -5.41 -30.62 15.17
C ARG A 92 -5.54 -29.74 13.93
N GLN A 93 -4.78 -30.02 12.87
CA GLN A 93 -4.88 -29.28 11.61
C GLN A 93 -6.23 -29.48 10.93
N THR A 94 -6.79 -30.69 10.96
CA THR A 94 -8.14 -30.96 10.44
C THR A 94 -9.20 -30.14 11.20
N PHE A 95 -9.12 -30.07 12.53
CA PHE A 95 -10.04 -29.23 13.32
C PHE A 95 -9.85 -27.73 13.05
N LEU A 96 -8.63 -27.28 12.77
CA LEU A 96 -8.33 -25.88 12.48
C LEU A 96 -8.59 -25.47 11.03
N PHE A 97 -8.89 -26.42 10.13
CA PHE A 97 -9.09 -26.12 8.71
C PHE A 97 -10.23 -25.12 8.47
N PHE A 98 -11.43 -25.41 8.97
CA PHE A 98 -12.59 -24.51 8.81
C PHE A 98 -12.38 -23.13 9.46
N PRO A 99 -11.87 -23.04 10.70
CA PRO A 99 -11.46 -21.76 11.26
C PRO A 99 -10.48 -20.99 10.36
N LYS A 100 -9.39 -21.62 9.89
CA LYS A 100 -8.41 -20.97 9.00
C LYS A 100 -9.05 -20.47 7.71
N LEU A 101 -9.96 -21.25 7.14
CA LEU A 101 -10.68 -20.87 5.91
C LEU A 101 -11.58 -19.65 6.13
N ILE A 102 -12.27 -19.57 7.27
CA ILE A 102 -13.08 -18.41 7.66
C ILE A 102 -12.21 -17.17 7.92
N PHE A 103 -11.05 -17.34 8.57
CA PHE A 103 -10.15 -16.23 8.88
C PHE A 103 -9.31 -15.76 7.68
N THR A 104 -9.15 -16.58 6.64
CA THR A 104 -8.37 -16.23 5.43
C THR A 104 -8.77 -14.89 4.81
N PRO A 105 -10.05 -14.61 4.47
CA PRO A 105 -10.43 -13.32 3.89
C PRO A 105 -10.22 -12.16 4.87
N ILE A 106 -10.34 -12.39 6.18
CA ILE A 106 -10.14 -11.37 7.22
C ILE A 106 -8.66 -11.00 7.31
N THR A 107 -7.78 -11.99 7.40
CA THR A 107 -6.33 -11.79 7.44
C THR A 107 -5.82 -11.15 6.16
N PHE A 108 -6.33 -11.58 5.00
CA PHE A 108 -6.01 -10.97 3.72
C PHE A 108 -6.43 -9.50 3.67
N ALA A 109 -7.69 -9.19 4.01
CA ALA A 109 -8.18 -7.82 3.98
C ALA A 109 -7.39 -6.91 4.93
N ALA A 110 -7.05 -7.40 6.12
CA ALA A 110 -6.24 -6.67 7.09
C ALA A 110 -4.82 -6.40 6.57
N SER A 111 -4.11 -7.43 6.09
CA SER A 111 -2.76 -7.28 5.54
C SER A 111 -2.75 -6.36 4.30
N TRP A 112 -3.69 -6.56 3.37
CA TRP A 112 -3.83 -5.74 2.18
C TRP A 112 -4.08 -4.27 2.52
N PHE A 113 -4.99 -3.99 3.46
CA PHE A 113 -5.29 -2.64 3.90
C PHE A 113 -4.07 -1.95 4.54
N ILE A 114 -3.37 -2.67 5.42
CA ILE A 114 -2.15 -2.16 6.08
C ILE A 114 -1.09 -1.83 5.03
N ARG A 115 -0.78 -2.74 4.10
CA ARG A 115 0.23 -2.50 3.04
C ARG A 115 -0.20 -1.45 2.01
N SER A 116 -1.50 -1.25 1.82
CA SER A 116 -2.02 -0.22 0.91
C SER A 116 -1.85 1.17 1.48
N ILE A 117 -1.90 1.33 2.80
CA ILE A 117 -1.77 2.63 3.48
C ILE A 117 -0.33 2.89 3.91
N PHE A 118 0.34 1.86 4.44
CA PHE A 118 1.68 1.96 5.02
C PHE A 118 2.74 1.32 4.15
N ASP A 119 3.94 1.88 4.21
CA ASP A 119 5.11 1.33 3.52
C ASP A 119 5.74 0.22 4.37
N VAL A 120 5.14 -0.97 4.29
CA VAL A 120 5.54 -2.21 5.00
C VAL A 120 5.51 -3.42 4.08
#